data_AF-A0A2G9M1G1-F1
#
_entry.id   AF-A0A2G9M1G1-F1
#
_cell.length_a   1.000
_cell.length_b   1.000
_cell.length_c   1.000
_cell.angle_alpha   90.00
_cell.angle_beta   90.00
_cell.angle_gamma   90.00
#
_symmetry.space_group_name_H-M   'P 1'
#
loop_
_entity.id
_entity.type
_entity.pdbx_description
1 polymer ?
#
loop_
_entity_poly.entity_id
_entity_poly.type
_entity_poly.pdbx_seq_one_letter_code
_entity_poly.pdbx_strand_id
1 'polypeptide(L)'
;MKSLRNRIGEIGIVILVEAGIIAGGLLVTRIYNNILNNKTINTPAYSLVSYATGLSGHVEYVKFSEGSQEVKEYPSLGHGMIGSKLYEDFNGDGLVDRIRENGAAWKEYRITRLLVRNYDYNENSEIFDKADKELQELMQKYSK
;
A
#
# COMPACT_ATOMS: atom_id res chain seq x y z
N MET A 1 -53.56 3.15 -9.99
CA MET A 1 -52.20 3.00 -10.56
C MET A 1 -51.35 4.20 -10.14
N LYS A 2 -50.20 4.00 -9.46
CA LYS A 2 -49.27 5.11 -9.17
C LYS A 2 -48.74 5.70 -10.48
N SER A 3 -48.66 7.03 -10.57
CA SER A 3 -48.15 7.72 -11.77
C SER A 3 -46.67 7.35 -12.03
N LEU A 4 -46.25 7.37 -13.29
CA LEU A 4 -44.86 7.08 -13.69
C LEU A 4 -43.86 7.99 -12.96
N ARG A 5 -44.23 9.26 -12.74
CA ARG A 5 -43.43 10.25 -12.00
C ARG A 5 -43.24 9.85 -10.52
N ASN A 6 -44.27 9.29 -9.88
CA ASN A 6 -44.16 8.83 -8.50
C ASN A 6 -43.27 7.60 -8.39
N ARG A 7 -43.31 6.69 -9.37
CA ARG A 7 -42.42 5.52 -9.43
C ARG A 7 -40.96 5.91 -9.64
N ILE A 8 -40.69 6.89 -10.50
CA ILE A 8 -39.33 7.42 -10.73
C ILE A 8 -38.78 8.09 -9.46
N GLY A 9 -39.62 8.86 -8.75
CA GLY A 9 -39.22 9.46 -7.46
C GLY A 9 -38.89 8.42 -6.39
N GLU A 10 -39.70 7.36 -6.28
CA GLU A 10 -39.46 6.25 -5.33
C GLU A 10 -38.16 5.51 -5.65
N ILE A 11 -37.89 5.20 -6.93
CA ILE A 11 -36.64 4.56 -7.36
C ILE A 11 -35.43 5.48 -7.06
N GLY A 12 -35.56 6.78 -7.33
CA GLY A 12 -34.50 7.75 -7.05
C GLY A 12 -34.14 7.83 -5.56
N ILE A 13 -35.14 7.76 -4.67
CA ILE A 13 -34.92 7.74 -3.22
C ILE A 13 -34.20 6.44 -2.80
N VAL A 14 -34.63 5.29 -3.32
CA VAL A 14 -33.98 4.00 -3.00
C VAL A 14 -32.49 4.01 -3.39
N ILE A 15 -32.16 4.49 -4.60
CA ILE A 15 -30.77 4.59 -5.06
C ILE A 15 -29.94 5.50 -4.15
N LEU A 16 -30.49 6.65 -3.72
CA LEU A 16 -29.79 7.58 -2.83
C LEU A 16 -29.51 6.97 -1.45
N VAL A 17 -30.47 6.21 -0.90
CA VAL A 17 -30.30 5.52 0.39
C VAL A 17 -29.23 4.44 0.27
N GLU A 18 -29.26 3.62 -0.79
CA GLU A 18 -28.24 2.59 -1.02
C GLU A 18 -26.84 3.20 -1.20
N ALA A 19 -26.72 4.26 -1.98
CA ALA A 19 -25.46 4.98 -2.15
C ALA A 19 -24.94 5.54 -0.82
N GLY A 20 -25.82 6.07 0.03
CA GLY A 20 -25.48 6.55 1.38
C GLY A 20 -24.97 5.44 2.29
N ILE A 21 -25.60 4.26 2.27
CA ILE A 21 -25.17 3.09 3.04
C ILE A 21 -23.80 2.61 2.59
N ILE A 22 -23.58 2.50 1.26
CA ILE A 22 -22.29 2.10 0.69
C ILE A 22 -21.20 3.09 1.09
N ALA A 23 -21.43 4.40 0.91
CA ALA A 23 -20.47 5.43 1.28
C ALA A 23 -20.13 5.41 2.78
N GLY A 24 -21.14 5.23 3.64
CA GLY A 24 -20.94 5.09 5.08
C GLY A 24 -20.07 3.88 5.43
N GLY A 25 -20.34 2.72 4.82
CA GLY A 25 -19.53 1.51 5.02
C GLY A 25 -18.06 1.67 4.58
N LEU A 26 -17.84 2.33 3.44
CA LEU A 26 -16.49 2.63 2.94
C LEU A 26 -15.72 3.57 3.87
N LEU A 27 -16.39 4.59 4.43
CA LEU A 27 -15.78 5.51 5.38
C LEU A 27 -15.36 4.79 6.67
N VAL A 28 -16.23 3.95 7.23
CA VAL A 28 -15.90 3.16 8.43
C VAL A 28 -14.69 2.26 8.18
N THR A 29 -14.64 1.60 7.02
CA THR A 29 -13.51 0.76 6.62
C THR A 29 -12.20 1.57 6.57
N ARG A 30 -12.23 2.78 5.97
CA ARG A 30 -11.07 3.68 5.93
C ARG A 30 -10.61 4.12 7.32
N ILE A 31 -11.54 4.46 8.22
CA ILE A 31 -11.21 4.88 9.59
C ILE A 31 -10.53 3.74 10.33
N TYR A 32 -11.11 2.54 10.28
CA TYR A 32 -10.55 1.36 10.94
C TYR A 32 -9.14 1.04 10.42
N ASN A 33 -8.94 1.14 9.09
CA ASN A 33 -7.63 0.94 8.48
C ASN A 33 -6.58 1.93 8.99
N ASN A 34 -6.93 3.21 9.17
CA ASN A 34 -6.03 4.21 9.75
C ASN A 34 -5.66 3.88 11.21
N ILE A 35 -6.63 3.47 12.02
CA ILE A 35 -6.40 3.15 13.43
C ILE A 35 -5.43 1.97 13.56
N LEU A 36 -5.58 0.94 12.72
CA LEU A 36 -4.75 -0.26 12.82
C LEU A 36 -3.35 -0.10 12.24
N ASN A 37 -3.21 0.65 11.14
CA ASN A 37 -1.95 0.64 10.37
C ASN A 37 -1.13 1.93 10.55
N ASN A 38 -1.68 3.01 11.09
CA ASN A 38 -0.85 4.20 11.37
C ASN A 38 -0.11 4.01 12.69
N LYS A 39 1.19 3.72 12.63
CA LYS A 39 2.05 3.54 13.81
C LYS A 39 3.49 3.96 13.52
N THR A 40 4.21 4.32 14.58
CA THR A 40 5.65 4.57 14.56
C THR A 40 6.29 3.78 15.69
N ILE A 41 7.32 3.00 15.37
CA ILE A 41 8.11 2.22 16.32
C ILE A 41 9.55 2.71 16.19
N ASN A 42 10.17 3.09 17.30
CA ASN A 42 11.57 3.49 17.33
C ASN A 42 12.32 2.59 18.31
N THR A 43 13.36 1.92 17.83
CA THR A 43 14.24 1.07 18.62
C THR A 43 15.70 1.47 18.33
N PRO A 44 16.67 1.02 19.13
CA PRO A 44 18.08 1.26 18.83
C PRO A 44 18.55 0.66 17.49
N ALA A 45 17.92 -0.43 17.05
CA ALA A 45 18.32 -1.15 15.84
C ALA A 45 17.63 -0.63 14.57
N TYR A 46 16.41 -0.10 14.68
CA TYR A 46 15.64 0.39 13.55
C TYR A 46 14.53 1.38 13.97
N SER A 47 14.11 2.20 13.02
CA SER A 47 12.84 2.92 13.05
C SER A 47 11.88 2.33 12.02
N LEU A 48 10.61 2.17 12.39
CA LEU A 48 9.54 1.73 11.51
C LEU A 48 8.43 2.77 11.53
N VAL A 49 7.98 3.18 10.35
CA VAL A 49 6.77 3.97 10.18
C VAL A 49 5.81 3.23 9.27
N SER A 50 4.58 3.04 9.75
CA SER A 50 3.50 2.45 8.98
C SER A 50 2.37 3.45 8.80
N TYR A 51 1.74 3.45 7.63
CA TYR A 51 0.58 4.27 7.36
C TYR A 51 -0.40 3.62 6.40
N ALA A 52 -1.69 3.86 6.64
CA ALA A 52 -2.80 3.31 5.90
C ALA A 52 -3.00 3.96 4.53
N THR A 53 -3.15 3.15 3.49
CA THR A 53 -3.50 3.54 2.11
C THR A 53 -4.86 2.95 1.71
N GLY A 54 -5.59 3.62 0.82
CA GLY A 54 -6.89 3.13 0.33
C GLY A 54 -7.87 2.72 1.45
N LEU A 55 -8.73 1.74 1.17
CA LEU A 55 -9.72 1.26 2.14
C LEU A 55 -9.09 0.33 3.18
N SER A 56 -8.15 -0.53 2.78
CA SER A 56 -7.51 -1.52 3.67
C SER A 56 -6.05 -1.81 3.35
N GLY A 57 -5.38 -0.97 2.56
CA GLY A 57 -3.95 -1.08 2.28
C GLY A 57 -3.12 -0.34 3.33
N HIS A 58 -1.81 -0.57 3.33
CA HIS A 58 -0.86 0.23 4.10
C HIS A 58 0.55 0.11 3.52
N VAL A 59 1.45 0.97 3.95
CA VAL A 59 2.89 0.88 3.65
C VAL A 59 3.64 0.86 4.96
N GLU A 60 4.67 0.03 5.06
CA GLU A 60 5.65 0.02 6.14
C GLU A 60 7.01 0.43 5.57
N TYR A 61 7.59 1.48 6.14
CA TYR A 61 8.97 1.90 5.90
C TYR A 61 9.81 1.58 7.12
N VAL A 62 10.95 0.93 6.91
CA VAL A 62 11.92 0.59 7.94
C VAL A 62 13.28 1.18 7.57
N LYS A 63 13.90 1.89 8.51
CA LYS A 63 15.29 2.34 8.41
C LYS A 63 16.09 1.68 9.51
N PHE A 64 17.12 0.94 9.13
CA PHE A 64 17.99 0.27 10.09
C PHE A 64 19.16 1.18 10.51
N SER A 65 19.74 0.87 11.67
CA SER A 65 20.82 1.65 12.29
C SER A 65 22.09 1.75 11.44
N GLU A 66 22.34 0.74 10.59
CA GLU A 66 23.45 0.63 9.67
C GLU A 66 23.25 1.38 8.35
N GLY A 67 22.07 1.98 8.13
CA GLY A 67 21.75 2.82 6.97
C GLY A 67 20.91 2.15 5.89
N SER A 68 20.80 0.82 5.89
CA SER A 68 19.91 0.08 5.00
C SER A 68 18.43 0.43 5.26
N GLN A 69 17.61 0.29 4.22
CA GLN A 69 16.21 0.68 4.24
C GLN A 69 15.34 -0.34 3.51
N GLU A 70 14.11 -0.52 4.01
CA GLU A 70 13.12 -1.39 3.42
C GLU A 70 11.76 -0.67 3.35
N VAL A 71 11.08 -0.82 2.21
CA VAL A 71 9.70 -0.37 2.01
C VAL A 71 8.85 -1.56 1.61
N LYS A 72 7.74 -1.74 2.33
CA LYS A 72 6.78 -2.79 2.05
C LYS A 72 5.40 -2.21 1.83
N GLU A 73 4.92 -2.34 0.60
CA GLU A 73 3.59 -1.88 0.20
C GLU A 73 2.60 -3.05 0.30
N TYR A 74 1.50 -2.85 1.02
CA TYR A 74 0.40 -3.80 1.12
C TYR A 74 -0.81 -3.26 0.34
N PRO A 75 -1.32 -4.02 -0.65
CA PRO A 75 -2.37 -3.54 -1.55
C PRO A 75 -3.71 -3.32 -0.82
N SER A 76 -4.49 -2.36 -1.31
CA SER A 76 -5.86 -2.13 -0.82
C SER A 76 -6.75 -3.34 -1.17
N LEU A 77 -7.55 -3.80 -0.20
CA LEU A 77 -8.37 -5.03 -0.22
C LEU A 77 -7.61 -6.35 0.03
N GLY A 78 -6.41 -6.30 0.62
CA GLY A 78 -5.70 -7.50 1.11
C GLY A 78 -4.72 -7.19 2.24
N HIS A 79 -4.94 -7.77 3.43
CA HIS A 79 -4.14 -7.55 4.66
C HIS A 79 -3.13 -8.64 4.95
N GLY A 80 -2.66 -9.36 3.94
CA GLY A 80 -1.58 -10.31 4.15
C GLY A 80 -0.24 -9.69 3.76
N MET A 81 0.85 -10.26 4.24
CA MET A 81 2.20 -10.16 3.66
C MET A 81 2.30 -10.63 2.19
N ILE A 82 1.15 -10.66 1.52
CA ILE A 82 0.58 -11.60 0.57
C ILE A 82 0.07 -10.66 -0.53
N GLY A 83 0.83 -10.57 -1.62
CA GLY A 83 0.66 -9.51 -2.62
C GLY A 83 1.38 -8.21 -2.28
N SER A 84 2.16 -8.17 -1.19
CA SER A 84 2.97 -7.00 -0.85
C SER A 84 4.18 -6.88 -1.78
N LYS A 85 4.48 -5.65 -2.22
CA LYS A 85 5.75 -5.35 -2.88
C LYS A 85 6.78 -4.98 -1.83
N LEU A 86 8.01 -5.45 -2.01
CA LEU A 86 9.13 -5.15 -1.13
C LEU A 86 10.24 -4.49 -1.96
N TYR A 87 10.63 -3.29 -1.54
CA TYR A 87 11.73 -2.51 -2.09
C TYR A 87 12.81 -2.39 -1.02
N GLU A 88 14.06 -2.66 -1.39
CA GLU A 88 15.16 -2.77 -0.42
C GLU A 88 16.37 -2.01 -0.95
N ASP A 89 16.88 -1.09 -0.14
CA ASP A 89 18.16 -0.39 -0.30
C ASP A 89 19.12 -0.99 0.74
N PHE A 90 20.07 -1.81 0.29
CA PHE A 90 20.98 -2.53 1.18
C PHE A 90 22.21 -1.72 1.55
N ASN A 91 22.57 -0.72 0.75
CA ASN A 91 23.82 0.02 0.90
C ASN A 91 23.61 1.43 1.52
N GLY A 92 22.37 1.87 1.66
CA GLY A 92 21.97 3.15 2.24
C GLY A 92 22.16 4.35 1.30
N ASP A 93 22.28 4.14 0.00
CA ASP A 93 22.48 5.20 -0.99
C ASP A 93 21.18 5.92 -1.41
N GLY A 94 20.04 5.44 -0.92
CA GLY A 94 18.72 6.01 -1.21
C GLY A 94 18.14 5.54 -2.55
N LEU A 95 18.71 4.50 -3.15
CA LEU A 95 18.20 3.84 -4.35
C LEU A 95 17.85 2.38 -4.04
N VAL A 96 16.80 1.88 -4.68
CA VAL A 96 16.35 0.50 -4.47
C VAL A 96 17.28 -0.48 -5.16
N ASP A 97 17.95 -1.34 -4.41
CA ASP A 97 18.80 -2.43 -4.92
C ASP A 97 17.98 -3.64 -5.39
N ARG A 98 16.87 -3.93 -4.70
CA ARG A 98 16.06 -5.13 -4.96
C ARG A 98 14.56 -4.86 -4.89
N ILE A 99 13.83 -5.44 -5.84
CA ILE A 99 12.36 -5.43 -5.88
C ILE A 99 11.86 -6.86 -5.85
N ARG A 100 11.04 -7.20 -4.86
CA ARG A 100 10.39 -8.51 -4.75
C ARG A 100 8.88 -8.37 -4.81
N GLU A 101 8.27 -9.14 -5.70
CA GLU A 101 6.81 -9.26 -5.82
C GLU A 101 6.39 -10.71 -5.54
N ASN A 102 5.46 -10.88 -4.61
CA ASN A 102 4.93 -12.18 -4.22
C ASN A 102 3.57 -12.44 -4.88
N GLY A 103 3.34 -13.69 -5.28
CA GLY A 103 2.09 -14.14 -5.90
C GLY A 103 0.91 -14.26 -4.93
N ALA A 104 -0.25 -14.57 -5.51
CA ALA A 104 -1.50 -14.73 -4.78
C ALA A 104 -1.46 -15.91 -3.78
N ALA A 105 -2.33 -15.85 -2.77
CA ALA A 105 -2.36 -16.81 -1.66
C ALA A 105 -2.54 -18.27 -2.06
N TRP A 106 -3.38 -18.52 -3.06
CA TRP A 106 -3.64 -19.86 -3.58
C TRP A 106 -2.47 -20.47 -4.37
N LYS A 107 -1.41 -19.70 -4.64
CA LYS A 107 -0.14 -20.18 -5.22
C LYS A 107 0.96 -20.35 -4.17
N GLU A 108 0.58 -20.49 -2.90
CA GLU A 108 1.53 -20.61 -1.78
C GLU A 108 2.55 -19.47 -1.74
N TYR A 109 2.15 -18.26 -2.18
CA TYR A 109 2.97 -17.05 -2.05
C TYR A 109 4.34 -17.13 -2.75
N ARG A 110 4.46 -17.96 -3.78
CA ARG A 110 5.69 -18.04 -4.59
C ARG A 110 6.07 -16.66 -5.10
N ILE A 111 7.36 -16.36 -5.05
CA ILE A 111 7.93 -15.16 -5.68
C ILE A 111 7.53 -15.20 -7.16
N THR A 112 6.77 -14.21 -7.60
CA THR A 112 6.36 -14.07 -9.00
C THR A 112 7.34 -13.21 -9.78
N ARG A 113 8.06 -12.32 -9.08
CA ARG A 113 9.09 -11.49 -9.67
C ARG A 113 10.16 -11.13 -8.64
N LEU A 114 11.40 -11.19 -9.06
CA LEU A 114 12.56 -10.67 -8.35
C LEU A 114 13.39 -9.87 -9.35
N LEU A 115 13.60 -8.59 -9.07
CA LEU A 115 14.50 -7.74 -9.83
C LEU A 115 15.65 -7.28 -8.93
N VAL A 116 16.86 -7.28 -9.48
CA VAL A 116 18.08 -6.84 -8.82
C VAL A 116 18.72 -5.75 -9.69
N ARG A 117 18.87 -4.54 -9.16
CA ARG A 117 19.26 -3.33 -9.92
C ARG A 117 20.46 -3.57 -10.83
N ASN A 118 21.53 -4.14 -10.29
CA ASN A 118 22.78 -4.36 -11.01
C ASN A 118 22.65 -5.22 -12.27
N TYR A 119 21.61 -6.04 -12.37
CA TYR A 119 21.37 -6.92 -13.50
C TYR A 119 20.19 -6.48 -14.35
N ASP A 120 19.13 -6.00 -13.71
CA ASP A 120 17.82 -5.84 -14.36
C ASP A 120 17.46 -4.38 -14.69
N TYR A 121 18.25 -3.39 -14.25
CA TYR A 121 17.89 -1.98 -14.38
C TYR A 121 17.65 -1.54 -15.83
N ASN A 122 18.53 -1.90 -16.76
CA ASN A 122 18.43 -1.43 -18.14
C ASN A 122 17.12 -1.84 -18.83
N GLU A 123 16.57 -3.00 -18.48
CA GLU A 123 15.32 -3.53 -19.04
C GLU A 123 14.09 -3.13 -18.22
N ASN A 124 14.29 -2.63 -17.00
CA ASN A 124 13.23 -2.36 -16.03
C ASN A 124 13.36 -0.96 -15.39
N SER A 125 14.01 -0.01 -16.08
CA SER A 125 14.40 1.27 -15.49
C SER A 125 13.20 2.04 -14.94
N GLU A 126 12.08 2.06 -15.67
CA GLU A 126 10.84 2.70 -15.21
C GLU A 126 10.31 2.15 -13.87
N ILE A 127 10.51 0.85 -13.62
CA ILE A 127 10.07 0.18 -12.39
C ILE A 127 10.99 0.59 -11.23
N PHE A 128 12.30 0.60 -11.48
CA PHE A 128 13.29 1.05 -10.49
C PHE A 128 13.14 2.54 -10.19
N ASP A 129 13.03 3.40 -11.20
CA ASP A 129 12.85 4.84 -11.03
C ASP A 129 11.58 5.18 -10.23
N LYS A 130 10.50 4.43 -10.47
CA LYS A 130 9.27 4.55 -9.67
C LYS A 130 9.51 4.13 -8.22
N ALA A 131 10.19 3.01 -8.00
CA ALA A 131 10.50 2.51 -6.66
C ALA A 131 11.45 3.47 -5.91
N ASP A 132 12.43 4.07 -6.59
CA ASP A 132 13.34 5.07 -6.04
C ASP A 132 12.58 6.32 -5.61
N LYS A 133 11.67 6.80 -6.47
CA LYS A 133 10.82 7.94 -6.13
C LYS A 133 9.96 7.65 -4.90
N GLU A 134 9.36 6.46 -4.83
CA GLU A 134 8.55 6.05 -3.67
C GLU A 134 9.41 5.96 -2.40
N LEU A 135 10.60 5.36 -2.47
CA LEU A 135 11.56 5.33 -1.37
C LEU A 135 11.91 6.75 -0.92
N GLN A 136 12.26 7.65 -1.83
CA GLN A 136 12.61 9.04 -1.51
C GLN A 136 11.44 9.81 -0.90
N GLU A 137 10.22 9.64 -1.40
CA GLU A 137 9.02 10.26 -0.81
C GLU A 137 8.81 9.77 0.63
N LEU A 138 8.99 8.47 0.88
CA LEU A 138 8.89 7.88 2.21
C LEU A 138 10.01 8.34 3.14
N MET A 139 11.25 8.40 2.64
CA MET A 139 12.39 8.96 3.35
C MET A 139 12.09 10.40 3.77
N GLN A 140 11.69 11.27 2.85
CA GLN A 140 11.37 12.67 3.17
C GLN A 140 10.24 12.80 4.20
N LYS A 141 9.23 11.93 4.10
CA LYS A 141 8.08 11.96 4.99
C LYS A 141 8.39 11.46 6.39
N TYR A 142 9.33 10.53 6.53
CA TYR A 142 9.54 9.76 7.76
C TYR A 142 10.96 9.73 8.29
N SER A 143 11.92 10.42 7.66
CA SER A 143 13.24 10.69 8.23
C SER A 143 13.09 11.65 9.40
N LYS A 144 12.81 11.12 10.58
CA LYS A 144 12.93 11.83 11.85
C LYS A 144 14.01 11.17 12.69
#